data_AF-A0A259TCG7-F1
#
_entry.id   AF-A0A259TCG7-F1
#
_cell.length_a   1.000
_cell.length_b   1.000
_cell.length_c   1.000
_cell.angle_alpha   90.00
_cell.angle_beta   90.00
_cell.angle_gamma   90.00
#
_symmetry.space_group_name_H-M   'P 1'
#
loop_
_entity.id
_entity.type
_entity.pdbx_description
1 polymer ?
#
loop_
_entity_poly.entity_id
_entity_poly.type
_entity_poly.pdbx_seq_one_letter_code
_entity_poly.pdbx_strand_id
1 'polypeptide(L)'
;MDQSSKMPGHTAGSYAWIAVRAAIVFIILCGIAYPLLCTGLAQVIMPGNANGSLIKDSTGNVVGSELIGQRFTDQKYFQSRISSIEYKAEASGSNNYAPSNPDMLKRTKDFINAWKEANPDVPISELPIALATNSGSGLDPHITPESAAVQIPRISKLTGIDSNTLHQLVDKHTAGRDLGLFGEPRVNVLELNMDLKSLMTK
;
A
#
# COMPACT_ATOMS: atom_id res chain seq x y z
N MET A 1 18.11 -53.83 -50.29
CA MET A 1 17.23 -53.27 -49.24
C MET A 1 17.66 -53.86 -47.92
N ASP A 2 18.37 -53.10 -47.11
CA ASP A 2 18.18 -53.07 -45.64
C ASP A 2 19.05 -51.92 -45.08
N GLN A 3 18.48 -50.72 -45.01
CA GLN A 3 19.01 -49.63 -44.21
C GLN A 3 18.21 -49.59 -42.90
N SER A 4 18.50 -50.51 -41.98
CA SER A 4 18.06 -50.37 -40.59
C SER A 4 19.07 -49.51 -39.83
N SER A 5 18.91 -48.18 -39.97
CA SER A 5 19.64 -47.19 -39.18
C SER A 5 19.21 -47.30 -37.72
N LYS A 6 19.99 -48.01 -36.90
CA LYS A 6 19.85 -47.97 -35.43
C LYS A 6 20.07 -46.53 -34.97
N MET A 7 19.00 -45.85 -34.58
CA MET A 7 19.11 -44.57 -33.88
C MET A 7 19.95 -44.78 -32.61
N PRO A 8 20.93 -43.91 -32.31
CA PRO A 8 21.72 -44.03 -31.09
C PRO A 8 20.78 -43.89 -29.89
N GLY A 9 20.60 -45.00 -29.17
CA GLY A 9 19.78 -45.03 -27.96
C GLY A 9 20.45 -44.21 -26.86
N HIS A 10 19.95 -42.99 -26.62
CA HIS A 10 20.34 -42.23 -25.44
C HIS A 10 19.90 -43.01 -24.19
N THR A 11 20.87 -43.50 -23.42
CA THR A 11 20.64 -44.14 -22.11
C THR A 11 20.08 -43.13 -21.12
N ALA A 12 19.30 -43.59 -20.12
CA ALA A 12 18.69 -42.74 -19.10
C ALA A 12 19.68 -41.77 -18.40
N GLY A 13 20.97 -42.16 -18.28
CA GLY A 13 22.05 -41.30 -17.77
C GLY A 13 22.36 -40.08 -18.65
N SER A 14 22.15 -40.16 -19.97
CA SER A 14 22.31 -39.03 -20.88
C SER A 14 21.24 -37.96 -20.65
N TYR A 15 20.00 -38.37 -20.40
CA TYR A 15 18.90 -37.44 -20.13
C TYR A 15 19.01 -36.80 -18.74
N ALA A 16 19.40 -37.58 -17.72
CA ALA A 16 19.64 -37.05 -16.38
C ALA A 16 20.72 -35.97 -16.38
N TRP A 17 21.80 -36.17 -17.14
CA TRP A 17 22.90 -35.21 -17.24
C TRP A 17 22.53 -33.94 -18.01
N ILE A 18 21.70 -34.03 -19.05
CA ILE A 18 21.14 -32.87 -19.75
C ILE A 18 20.24 -32.07 -18.79
N ALA A 19 19.37 -32.75 -18.03
CA ALA A 19 18.48 -32.11 -17.07
C ALA A 19 19.25 -31.35 -15.98
N VAL A 20 20.31 -31.96 -15.41
CA VAL A 20 21.17 -31.30 -14.41
C VAL A 20 21.85 -30.06 -14.99
N ARG A 21 22.41 -30.16 -16.20
CA ARG A 21 23.05 -29.00 -16.84
C ARG A 21 22.07 -27.88 -17.13
N ALA A 22 20.89 -28.20 -17.66
CA ALA A 22 19.83 -27.24 -17.87
C ALA A 22 19.41 -26.58 -16.55
N ALA A 23 19.24 -27.35 -15.48
CA ALA A 23 18.90 -26.82 -14.16
C ALA A 23 19.96 -25.85 -13.64
N ILE A 24 21.26 -26.19 -13.74
CA ILE A 24 22.36 -25.29 -13.32
C ILE A 24 22.34 -24.01 -14.14
N VAL A 25 22.16 -24.11 -15.47
CA VAL A 25 22.07 -22.92 -16.34
C VAL A 25 20.91 -22.03 -15.92
N PHE A 26 19.72 -22.58 -15.66
CA PHE A 26 18.57 -21.78 -15.21
C PHE A 26 18.73 -21.24 -13.79
N ILE A 27 19.41 -21.94 -12.88
CA ILE A 27 19.73 -21.42 -11.55
C ILE A 27 20.65 -20.21 -11.66
N ILE A 28 21.71 -20.30 -12.47
CA ILE A 28 22.63 -19.18 -12.66
C ILE A 28 21.92 -18.03 -13.38
N LEU A 29 21.19 -18.33 -14.45
CA LEU A 29 20.54 -17.30 -15.26
C LEU A 29 19.41 -16.60 -14.49
N CYS A 30 18.46 -17.36 -13.94
CA CYS A 30 17.26 -16.81 -13.29
C CYS A 30 17.47 -16.48 -11.81
N GLY A 31 18.41 -17.14 -11.13
CA GLY A 31 18.68 -16.92 -9.71
C GLY A 31 19.81 -15.92 -9.43
N ILE A 32 20.72 -15.69 -10.39
CA ILE A 32 21.87 -14.80 -10.20
C ILE A 32 21.90 -13.70 -11.26
N ALA A 33 22.06 -14.05 -12.54
CA ALA A 33 22.27 -13.07 -13.59
C ALA A 33 21.07 -12.12 -13.75
N TYR A 34 19.85 -12.65 -13.77
CA TYR A 34 18.63 -11.87 -13.92
C TYR A 34 18.36 -10.95 -12.71
N PRO A 35 18.35 -11.43 -11.43
CA PRO A 35 18.13 -10.55 -10.28
C PRO A 35 19.19 -9.46 -10.14
N LEU A 36 20.47 -9.77 -10.42
CA LEU A 36 21.55 -8.78 -10.37
C LEU A 36 21.41 -7.72 -11.47
N LEU A 37 21.07 -8.14 -12.70
CA LEU A 37 20.84 -7.21 -13.79
C LEU A 37 19.64 -6.29 -13.48
N CYS A 38 18.51 -6.85 -13.04
CA CYS A 38 17.34 -6.06 -12.65
C CYS A 38 17.66 -5.09 -11.51
N THR A 39 18.34 -5.55 -10.47
CA THR A 39 18.75 -4.70 -9.33
C THR A 39 19.69 -3.58 -9.79
N GLY A 40 20.71 -3.90 -10.59
CA GLY A 40 21.66 -2.93 -11.11
C GLY A 40 20.98 -1.86 -11.96
N LEU A 41 20.10 -2.26 -12.87
CA LEU A 41 19.34 -1.33 -13.70
C LEU A 41 18.38 -0.46 -12.86
N ALA A 42 17.67 -1.05 -11.91
CA ALA A 42 16.75 -0.31 -11.04
C ALA A 42 17.49 0.75 -10.20
N GLN A 43 18.67 0.42 -9.67
CA GLN A 43 19.49 1.36 -8.90
C GLN A 43 20.05 2.51 -9.74
N VAL A 44 20.36 2.28 -11.03
CA VAL A 44 20.84 3.34 -11.93
C VAL A 44 19.71 4.26 -12.39
N ILE A 45 18.55 3.69 -12.73
CA ILE A 45 17.46 4.43 -13.38
C ILE A 45 16.51 5.06 -12.35
N MET A 46 16.20 4.35 -11.27
CA MET A 46 15.20 4.74 -10.28
C MET A 46 15.60 4.34 -8.85
N PRO A 47 16.73 4.88 -8.33
CA PRO A 47 17.24 4.51 -7.00
C PRO A 47 16.24 4.79 -5.87
N GLY A 48 15.40 5.82 -5.97
CA GLY A 48 14.37 6.10 -4.96
C GLY A 48 13.39 4.93 -4.80
N ASN A 49 12.84 4.45 -5.91
CA ASN A 49 11.88 3.33 -5.92
C ASN A 49 12.57 2.00 -5.58
N ALA A 50 13.77 1.78 -6.11
CA ALA A 50 14.55 0.57 -5.85
C ALA A 50 14.90 0.41 -4.36
N ASN A 51 15.03 1.51 -3.63
CA ASN A 51 15.30 1.54 -2.20
C ASN A 51 14.02 1.74 -1.35
N GLY A 52 12.84 1.54 -1.94
CA GLY A 52 11.56 1.47 -1.23
C GLY A 52 10.80 2.78 -1.06
N SER A 53 11.07 3.81 -1.87
CA SER A 53 10.35 5.10 -1.88
C SER A 53 10.24 5.72 -0.49
N LEU A 54 11.36 5.77 0.23
CA LEU A 54 11.41 6.26 1.61
C LEU A 54 11.13 7.76 1.68
N ILE A 55 10.23 8.14 2.58
CA ILE A 55 9.90 9.52 2.89
C ILE A 55 10.72 9.98 4.09
N LYS A 56 11.29 11.18 3.99
CA LYS A 56 12.13 11.78 5.02
C LYS A 56 11.49 13.07 5.53
N ASP A 57 11.64 13.33 6.83
CA ASP A 57 11.25 14.60 7.40
C ASP A 57 12.26 15.72 7.09
N SER A 58 11.97 16.94 7.56
CA SER A 58 12.84 18.11 7.39
C SER A 58 14.21 17.97 8.06
N THR A 59 14.37 17.03 8.99
CA THR A 59 15.64 16.72 9.67
C THR A 59 16.44 15.64 8.95
N GLY A 60 15.88 15.05 7.88
CA GLY A 60 16.50 13.99 7.09
C GLY A 60 16.26 12.57 7.63
N ASN A 61 15.47 12.42 8.70
CA ASN A 61 15.13 11.13 9.28
C ASN A 61 14.06 10.42 8.43
N VAL A 62 14.22 9.12 8.24
CA VAL A 62 13.21 8.30 7.56
C VAL A 62 11.99 8.15 8.46
N VAL A 63 10.85 8.65 8.00
CA VAL A 63 9.57 8.59 8.73
C VAL A 63 8.63 7.53 8.17
N GLY A 64 8.90 7.02 6.97
CA GLY A 64 8.08 5.98 6.35
C GLY A 64 8.46 5.73 4.89
N SER A 65 7.54 5.10 4.16
CA SER A 65 7.59 4.90 2.71
C SER A 65 6.28 5.40 2.12
N GLU A 66 6.36 5.97 0.92
CA GLU A 66 5.18 6.37 0.13
C GLU A 66 4.21 5.19 -0.07
N LEU A 67 4.75 3.96 -0.11
CA LEU A 67 4.00 2.75 -0.44
C LEU A 67 3.43 2.00 0.77
N ILE A 68 3.73 2.45 1.99
CA ILE A 68 3.36 1.74 3.22
C ILE A 68 2.53 2.65 4.12
N GLY A 69 1.28 2.25 4.34
CA GLY A 69 0.39 2.93 5.26
C GLY A 69 0.86 2.83 6.71
N GLN A 70 0.48 3.82 7.50
CA GLN A 70 0.78 3.90 8.93
C GLN A 70 -0.50 4.11 9.74
N ARG A 71 -0.45 3.65 11.00
CA ARG A 71 -1.49 3.91 11.97
C ARG A 71 -1.30 5.28 12.59
N PHE A 72 -2.21 6.20 12.28
CA PHE A 72 -2.37 7.44 13.03
C PHE A 72 -3.38 7.18 14.16
N THR A 73 -3.14 7.70 15.36
CA THR A 73 -4.04 7.51 16.53
C THR A 73 -4.55 8.82 17.08
N ASP A 74 -3.77 9.88 16.93
CA ASP A 74 -4.14 11.22 17.33
C ASP A 74 -5.20 11.79 16.38
N GLN A 75 -6.31 12.23 16.97
CA GLN A 75 -7.50 12.68 16.25
C GLN A 75 -7.28 13.99 15.48
N LYS A 76 -6.19 14.71 15.72
CA LYS A 76 -5.87 15.89 14.91
C LYS A 76 -5.32 15.56 13.51
N TYR A 77 -4.96 14.30 13.25
CA TYR A 77 -4.48 13.84 11.95
C TYR A 77 -5.57 13.13 11.13
N PHE A 78 -5.34 13.06 9.81
CA PHE A 78 -6.09 12.20 8.92
C PHE A 78 -5.83 10.74 9.26
N GLN A 79 -6.91 9.98 9.34
CA GLN A 79 -6.94 8.58 9.67
C GLN A 79 -7.01 7.76 8.40
N SER A 80 -6.14 6.75 8.32
CA SER A 80 -6.09 5.76 7.25
C SER A 80 -7.26 4.79 7.36
N ARG A 81 -7.35 3.87 6.38
CA ARG A 81 -8.28 2.73 6.43
C ARG A 81 -7.99 1.84 7.64
N ILE A 82 -8.89 0.89 7.92
CA ILE A 82 -8.62 -0.09 8.97
C ILE A 82 -7.62 -1.13 8.45
N SER A 83 -6.65 -1.48 9.27
CA SER A 83 -5.70 -2.56 9.02
C SER A 83 -5.99 -3.73 9.95
N SER A 84 -6.13 -4.93 9.38
CA SER A 84 -6.23 -6.21 10.09
C SER A 84 -4.94 -6.63 10.78
N ILE A 85 -3.81 -6.06 10.36
CA ILE A 85 -2.47 -6.36 10.88
C ILE A 85 -1.86 -5.17 11.61
N GLU A 86 -2.68 -4.18 11.97
CA GLU A 86 -2.27 -2.97 12.70
C GLU A 86 -1.12 -2.19 12.04
N TYR A 87 -1.03 -2.25 10.70
CA TYR A 87 0.05 -1.64 9.92
C TYR A 87 1.46 -2.16 10.22
N LYS A 88 1.58 -3.39 10.72
CA LYS A 88 2.87 -4.07 10.95
C LYS A 88 3.52 -4.49 9.64
N ALA A 89 4.66 -3.88 9.29
CA ALA A 89 5.35 -4.08 8.02
C ALA A 89 5.95 -5.50 7.84
N GLU A 90 6.12 -6.25 8.93
CA GLU A 90 6.53 -7.66 8.91
C GLU A 90 5.44 -8.62 8.40
N ALA A 91 4.20 -8.13 8.24
CA ALA A 91 3.07 -8.89 7.73
C ALA A 91 2.43 -8.19 6.52
N SER A 92 1.65 -8.94 5.74
CA SER A 92 0.78 -8.40 4.69
C SER A 92 -0.42 -9.31 4.52
N GLY A 93 -1.62 -8.72 4.50
CA GLY A 93 -2.87 -9.42 4.26
C GLY A 93 -4.02 -8.99 5.17
N SER A 94 -5.12 -9.73 5.05
CA SER A 94 -6.36 -9.51 5.80
C SER A 94 -7.00 -10.82 6.25
N ASN A 95 -7.91 -10.72 7.23
CA ASN A 95 -8.59 -11.87 7.83
C ASN A 95 -9.60 -12.56 6.88
N ASN A 96 -9.83 -12.00 5.68
CA ASN A 96 -10.66 -12.57 4.62
C ASN A 96 -12.07 -13.02 5.07
N TYR A 97 -12.71 -12.21 5.93
CA TYR A 97 -14.04 -12.51 6.43
C TYR A 97 -15.10 -12.51 5.32
N ALA A 98 -16.02 -13.47 5.37
CA ALA A 98 -17.24 -13.43 4.58
C ALA A 98 -18.23 -12.36 5.12
N PRO A 99 -19.15 -11.83 4.29
CA PRO A 99 -20.13 -10.83 4.74
C PRO A 99 -21.04 -11.27 5.90
N SER A 100 -21.26 -12.57 6.05
CA SER A 100 -22.04 -13.16 7.15
C SER A 100 -21.24 -13.40 8.44
N ASN A 101 -19.93 -13.13 8.43
CA ASN A 101 -19.07 -13.41 9.57
C ASN A 101 -19.38 -12.47 10.76
N PRO A 102 -19.62 -13.00 11.97
CA PRO A 102 -19.99 -12.20 13.13
C PRO A 102 -18.89 -11.24 13.60
N ASP A 103 -17.61 -11.60 13.48
CA ASP A 103 -16.48 -10.75 13.88
C ASP A 103 -16.34 -9.54 12.97
N MET A 104 -16.59 -9.72 11.66
CA MET A 104 -16.64 -8.61 10.70
C MET A 104 -17.75 -7.64 11.07
N LEU A 105 -18.96 -8.15 11.35
CA LEU A 105 -20.11 -7.32 11.74
C LEU A 105 -19.84 -6.59 13.05
N LYS A 106 -19.24 -7.25 14.03
CA LYS A 106 -18.87 -6.65 15.32
C LYS A 106 -17.85 -5.54 15.13
N ARG A 107 -16.73 -5.80 14.45
CA ARG A 107 -15.68 -4.81 14.18
C ARG A 107 -16.24 -3.59 13.45
N THR A 108 -17.09 -3.78 12.44
CA THR A 108 -17.70 -2.68 11.70
C THR A 108 -18.61 -1.83 12.61
N LYS A 109 -19.40 -2.46 13.50
CA LYS A 109 -20.20 -1.72 14.49
C LYS A 109 -19.33 -0.94 15.47
N ASP A 110 -18.28 -1.56 15.99
CA ASP A 110 -17.33 -0.92 16.92
C ASP A 110 -16.65 0.29 16.26
N PHE A 111 -16.22 0.15 15.01
CA PHE A 111 -15.67 1.25 14.22
C PHE A 111 -16.68 2.38 14.01
N ILE A 112 -17.91 2.06 13.60
CA ILE A 112 -18.95 3.07 13.36
C ILE A 112 -19.24 3.86 14.65
N ASN A 113 -19.27 3.20 15.81
CA ASN A 113 -19.47 3.87 17.09
C ASN A 113 -18.30 4.82 17.42
N ALA A 114 -17.06 4.34 17.31
CA ALA A 114 -15.86 5.17 17.51
C ALA A 114 -15.81 6.36 16.53
N TRP A 115 -16.24 6.14 15.28
CA TRP A 115 -16.32 7.19 14.28
C TRP A 115 -17.31 8.29 14.66
N LYS A 116 -18.51 7.94 15.16
CA LYS A 116 -19.50 8.91 15.64
C LYS A 116 -18.97 9.75 16.79
N GLU A 117 -18.28 9.12 17.73
CA GLU A 117 -17.69 9.81 18.87
C GLU A 117 -16.59 10.78 18.45
N ALA A 118 -15.74 10.37 17.50
CA ALA A 118 -14.66 11.21 16.99
C ALA A 118 -15.16 12.33 16.05
N ASN A 119 -16.21 12.09 15.28
CA ASN A 119 -16.73 13.01 14.25
C ASN A 119 -18.23 13.33 14.48
N PRO A 120 -18.60 13.97 15.61
CA PRO A 120 -19.99 14.23 15.95
C PRO A 120 -20.69 15.17 14.97
N ASP A 121 -19.92 15.99 14.26
CA ASP A 121 -20.39 16.99 13.30
C ASP A 121 -20.65 16.39 11.90
N VAL A 122 -20.38 15.09 11.70
CA VAL A 122 -20.52 14.40 10.40
C VAL A 122 -21.57 13.29 10.52
N PRO A 123 -22.67 13.34 9.76
CA PRO A 123 -23.70 12.32 9.83
C PRO A 123 -23.19 10.99 9.27
N ILE A 124 -23.71 9.88 9.80
CA ILE A 124 -23.25 8.53 9.42
C ILE A 124 -23.58 8.18 7.97
N SER A 125 -24.58 8.81 7.38
CA SER A 125 -24.88 8.68 5.95
C SER A 125 -23.75 9.17 5.05
N GLU A 126 -22.85 10.02 5.57
CA GLU A 126 -21.69 10.53 4.85
C GLU A 126 -20.41 9.73 5.10
N LEU A 127 -20.40 8.78 6.05
CA LEU A 127 -19.23 7.94 6.33
C LEU A 127 -18.87 7.08 5.10
N PRO A 128 -17.71 7.29 4.46
CA PRO A 128 -17.31 6.50 3.31
C PRO A 128 -16.98 5.07 3.71
N ILE A 129 -17.50 4.11 2.95
CA ILE A 129 -17.31 2.67 3.21
C ILE A 129 -15.82 2.28 3.21
N ALA A 130 -14.98 2.99 2.46
CA ALA A 130 -13.54 2.76 2.38
C ALA A 130 -12.84 2.91 3.74
N LEU A 131 -13.33 3.78 4.62
CA LEU A 131 -12.80 3.94 5.99
C LEU A 131 -13.25 2.83 6.93
N ALA A 132 -14.47 2.30 6.75
CA ALA A 132 -15.02 1.23 7.61
C ALA A 132 -14.55 -0.18 7.24
N THR A 133 -13.97 -0.34 6.05
CA THR A 133 -13.54 -1.63 5.50
C THR A 133 -12.03 -1.79 5.56
N ASN A 134 -11.58 -3.02 5.78
CA ASN A 134 -10.15 -3.34 5.74
C ASN A 134 -9.62 -3.25 4.31
N SER A 135 -8.36 -2.86 4.16
CA SER A 135 -7.63 -3.05 2.90
C SER A 135 -7.21 -4.52 2.70
N GLY A 136 -6.95 -4.91 1.45
CA GLY A 136 -6.52 -6.27 1.13
C GLY A 136 -5.10 -6.59 1.62
N SER A 137 -4.18 -5.61 1.54
CA SER A 137 -2.80 -5.74 2.01
C SER A 137 -2.66 -5.52 3.52
N GLY A 138 -3.59 -4.80 4.15
CA GLY A 138 -3.42 -4.32 5.52
C GLY A 138 -2.37 -3.20 5.67
N LEU A 139 -1.76 -2.74 4.59
CA LEU A 139 -0.72 -1.69 4.55
C LEU A 139 -1.04 -0.57 3.56
N ASP A 140 -2.31 -0.40 3.21
CA ASP A 140 -2.77 0.60 2.23
C ASP A 140 -2.39 2.03 2.68
N PRO A 141 -1.53 2.75 1.93
CA PRO A 141 -1.16 4.13 2.25
C PRO A 141 -2.23 5.14 1.81
N HIS A 142 -3.25 4.69 1.06
CA HIS A 142 -4.20 5.58 0.41
C HIS A 142 -5.60 5.54 1.02
N ILE A 143 -6.27 6.69 0.93
CA ILE A 143 -7.72 6.83 1.11
C ILE A 143 -8.32 7.58 -0.08
N THR A 144 -9.64 7.52 -0.26
CA THR A 144 -10.31 8.32 -1.29
C THR A 144 -10.34 9.80 -0.89
N PRO A 145 -10.43 10.75 -1.83
CA PRO A 145 -10.58 12.17 -1.50
C PRO A 145 -11.79 12.45 -0.61
N GLU A 146 -12.91 11.75 -0.81
CA GLU A 146 -14.10 11.86 0.02
C GLU A 146 -13.82 11.38 1.46
N SER A 147 -13.06 10.29 1.60
CA SER A 147 -12.61 9.77 2.90
C SER A 147 -11.70 10.73 3.66
N ALA A 148 -10.90 11.52 2.95
CA ALA A 148 -10.13 12.60 3.56
C ALA A 148 -11.03 13.78 3.92
N ALA A 149 -11.92 14.20 3.01
CA ALA A 149 -12.78 15.36 3.19
C ALA A 149 -13.73 15.24 4.39
N VAL A 150 -14.33 14.06 4.63
CA VAL A 150 -15.23 13.84 5.77
C VAL A 150 -14.54 13.96 7.14
N GLN A 151 -13.20 13.97 7.17
CA GLN A 151 -12.43 14.11 8.41
C GLN A 151 -12.09 15.57 8.74
N ILE A 152 -12.26 16.48 7.78
CA ILE A 152 -11.89 17.89 7.89
C ILE A 152 -12.56 18.60 9.07
N PRO A 153 -13.88 18.45 9.34
CA PRO A 153 -14.51 19.15 10.45
C PRO A 153 -13.85 18.86 11.80
N ARG A 154 -13.58 17.58 12.08
CA ARG A 154 -12.87 17.13 13.29
C ARG A 154 -11.46 17.72 13.36
N ILE A 155 -10.70 17.63 12.26
CA ILE A 155 -9.31 18.11 12.20
C ILE A 155 -9.24 19.63 12.37
N SER A 156 -10.11 20.38 11.67
CA SER A 156 -10.21 21.84 11.78
C SER A 156 -10.45 22.27 13.23
N LYS A 157 -11.42 21.63 13.90
CA LYS A 157 -11.74 21.91 15.31
C LYS A 157 -10.59 21.63 16.28
N LEU A 158 -9.82 20.56 16.05
CA LEU A 158 -8.71 20.16 16.92
C LEU A 158 -7.41 20.94 16.67
N THR A 159 -7.22 21.43 15.44
CA THR A 159 -5.97 22.12 15.03
C THR A 159 -6.13 23.63 14.96
N GLY A 160 -7.36 24.15 14.84
CA GLY A 160 -7.64 25.55 14.55
C GLY A 160 -7.41 25.96 13.08
N ILE A 161 -7.01 25.03 12.21
CA ILE A 161 -6.78 25.29 10.79
C ILE A 161 -8.13 25.41 10.07
N ASP A 162 -8.27 26.44 9.23
CA ASP A 162 -9.48 26.69 8.46
C ASP A 162 -9.83 25.51 7.52
N SER A 163 -11.11 25.18 7.43
CA SER A 163 -11.60 24.06 6.61
C SER A 163 -11.24 24.20 5.13
N ASN A 164 -11.25 25.41 4.55
CA ASN A 164 -10.87 25.59 3.14
C ASN A 164 -9.38 25.31 2.92
N THR A 165 -8.54 25.67 3.90
CA THR A 165 -7.11 25.34 3.86
C THR A 165 -6.90 23.83 3.89
N LEU A 166 -7.68 23.10 4.70
CA LEU A 166 -7.62 21.64 4.75
C LEU A 166 -8.15 20.98 3.46
N HIS A 167 -9.20 21.53 2.84
CA HIS A 167 -9.67 21.06 1.54
C HIS A 167 -8.60 21.23 0.45
N GLN A 168 -7.98 22.41 0.36
CA GLN A 168 -6.88 22.66 -0.56
C GLN A 168 -5.68 21.72 -0.31
N LEU A 169 -5.42 21.40 0.96
CA LEU A 169 -4.38 20.44 1.32
C LEU A 169 -4.71 19.04 0.81
N VAL A 170 -5.97 18.58 0.96
CA VAL A 170 -6.42 17.29 0.42
C VAL A 170 -6.33 17.28 -1.12
N ASP A 171 -6.77 18.34 -1.78
CA ASP A 171 -6.72 18.47 -3.24
C ASP A 171 -5.27 18.41 -3.76
N LYS A 172 -4.34 19.10 -3.07
CA LYS A 172 -2.90 19.07 -3.39
C LYS A 172 -2.32 17.66 -3.34
N HIS A 173 -2.78 16.83 -2.40
CA HIS A 173 -2.31 15.45 -2.20
C HIS A 173 -3.18 14.41 -2.92
N THR A 174 -4.15 14.85 -3.71
CA THR A 174 -4.99 13.96 -4.50
C THR A 174 -4.31 13.62 -5.82
N ALA A 175 -3.89 12.36 -5.95
CA ALA A 175 -3.47 11.80 -7.22
C ALA A 175 -4.68 11.35 -8.03
N GLY A 176 -4.69 11.69 -9.32
CA GLY A 176 -5.71 11.25 -10.26
C GLY A 176 -5.58 9.77 -10.64
N ARG A 177 -6.43 9.34 -11.59
CA ARG A 177 -6.35 7.99 -12.17
C ARG A 177 -5.07 7.83 -12.99
N ASP A 178 -4.50 6.65 -12.96
CA ASP A 178 -3.32 6.34 -13.77
C ASP A 178 -3.72 6.34 -15.25
N LEU A 179 -2.99 7.11 -16.07
CA LEU A 179 -3.33 7.36 -17.47
C LEU A 179 -4.76 7.89 -17.69
N GLY A 180 -5.40 8.45 -16.65
CA GLY A 180 -6.78 8.95 -16.68
C GLY A 180 -7.87 7.86 -16.66
N LEU A 181 -7.51 6.58 -16.76
CA LEU A 181 -8.47 5.46 -16.89
C LEU A 181 -8.38 4.44 -15.76
N PHE A 182 -7.18 4.19 -15.22
CA PHE A 182 -6.96 3.08 -14.31
C PHE A 182 -7.00 3.52 -12.85
N GLY A 183 -7.73 2.76 -12.05
CA GLY A 183 -7.88 3.00 -10.62
C GLY A 183 -8.83 4.14 -10.27
N GLU A 184 -8.71 4.59 -9.02
CA GLU A 184 -9.53 5.65 -8.43
C GLU A 184 -8.63 6.82 -7.98
N PRO A 185 -9.18 8.05 -7.92
CA PRO A 185 -8.51 9.15 -7.23
C PRO A 185 -8.15 8.75 -5.80
N ARG A 186 -6.95 9.11 -5.37
CA ARG A 186 -6.38 8.61 -4.12
C ARG A 186 -5.51 9.67 -3.44
N VAL A 187 -5.47 9.62 -2.12
CA VAL A 187 -4.73 10.55 -1.27
C VAL A 187 -3.77 9.75 -0.40
N ASN A 188 -2.47 10.07 -0.45
CA ASN A 188 -1.47 9.45 0.42
C ASN A 188 -1.58 10.04 1.84
N VAL A 189 -1.90 9.19 2.82
CA VAL A 189 -2.18 9.66 4.19
C VAL A 189 -0.91 10.13 4.91
N LEU A 190 0.25 9.50 4.65
CA LEU A 190 1.50 9.87 5.31
C LEU A 190 1.95 11.26 4.84
N GLU A 191 2.01 11.48 3.53
CA GLU A 191 2.40 12.77 2.95
C GLU A 191 1.44 13.89 3.35
N LEU A 192 0.13 13.61 3.30
CA LEU A 192 -0.91 14.53 3.76
C LEU A 192 -0.70 14.95 5.22
N ASN A 193 -0.44 13.98 6.11
CA ASN A 193 -0.24 14.26 7.53
C ASN A 193 1.09 14.97 7.82
N MET A 194 2.13 14.78 7.00
CA MET A 194 3.38 15.52 7.12
C MET A 194 3.21 17.01 6.79
N ASP A 195 2.46 17.31 5.73
CA ASP A 195 2.15 18.70 5.38
C ASP A 195 1.19 19.32 6.42
N LEU A 196 0.20 18.56 6.91
CA LEU A 196 -0.68 19.01 8.00
C LEU A 196 0.13 19.36 9.26
N LYS A 197 1.07 18.50 9.66
CA LYS A 197 1.97 18.75 10.80
C LYS A 197 2.78 20.03 10.61
N SER A 198 3.20 20.31 9.37
CA SER A 198 3.94 21.53 9.03
C SER A 198 3.07 22.79 9.10
N LEU A 199 1.76 22.68 8.87
CA LEU A 199 0.82 23.79 9.08
C LEU A 199 0.56 24.07 10.56
N MET A 200 0.54 23.04 11.41
CA MET A 200 0.31 23.17 12.85
C MET A 200 1.50 23.76 13.62
N THR A 201 2.68 23.77 13.02
CA THR A 201 3.93 24.25 13.65
C THR A 201 4.29 25.67 13.25
N LYS A 202 3.49 26.31 12.38
CA LYS A 202 3.57 27.73 12.05
C LYS A 202 2.75 28.55 13.05
#